data_AF-A0A3T1D6Y6-F1
#
_entry.id   AF-A0A3T1D6Y6-F1
#
_cell.length_a   1.000
_cell.length_b   1.000
_cell.length_c   1.000
_cell.angle_alpha   90.00
_cell.angle_beta   90.00
_cell.angle_gamma   90.00
#
_symmetry.space_group_name_H-M   'P 1'
#
loop_
_entity.id
_entity.type
_entity.pdbx_description
1 polymer ?
#
loop_
_entity_poly.entity_id
_entity_poly.type
_entity_poly.pdbx_seq_one_letter_code
_entity_poly.pdbx_strand_id
1 'polypeptide(L)'
;MVDNGQDKINQSIGKQQKNVIGLIDTVLADVTQEIETRNSGTIGRDEIPSVLQLESISNELIKMKSVLSPNNYLPTYTRQIVDSWDIRSVLGDKLLGVAQEYKKLK
;
A
#
# COMPACT_ATOMS: atom_id res chain seq x y z
N MET A 1 -8.64 -30.40 26.84
CA MET A 1 -7.56 -30.32 25.83
C MET A 1 -8.11 -29.62 24.61
N VAL A 2 -8.12 -28.29 24.61
CA VAL A 2 -8.56 -27.47 23.46
C VAL A 2 -7.64 -26.27 23.48
N ASP A 3 -6.61 -26.24 22.62
CA ASP A 3 -5.82 -25.01 22.44
C ASP A 3 -4.88 -25.02 21.22
N ASN A 4 -4.37 -26.19 20.80
CA ASN A 4 -3.31 -26.26 19.78
C ASN A 4 -3.68 -25.77 18.35
N GLY A 5 -4.97 -25.53 18.08
CA GLY A 5 -5.46 -25.06 16.78
C GLY A 5 -5.63 -23.55 16.69
N GLN A 6 -6.09 -22.89 17.76
CA GLN A 6 -6.31 -21.44 17.80
C GLN A 6 -4.99 -20.67 17.82
N ASP A 7 -3.98 -21.17 18.53
CA ASP A 7 -2.66 -20.55 18.58
C ASP A 7 -1.95 -20.54 17.21
N LYS A 8 -2.09 -21.61 16.42
CA LYS A 8 -1.49 -21.69 15.07
C LYS A 8 -2.13 -20.71 14.10
N ILE A 9 -3.46 -20.53 14.20
CA ILE A 9 -4.21 -19.57 13.38
C ILE A 9 -3.80 -18.14 13.74
N ASN A 10 -3.73 -17.82 15.05
CA ASN A 10 -3.33 -16.51 15.53
C ASN A 10 -1.88 -16.16 15.14
N GLN A 11 -0.96 -17.12 15.18
CA GLN A 11 0.42 -16.95 14.71
C GLN A 11 0.50 -16.70 13.19
N SER A 12 -0.32 -17.41 12.40
CA SER A 12 -0.38 -17.23 10.95
C SER A 12 -0.91 -15.84 10.57
N ILE A 13 -1.98 -15.38 11.22
CA ILE A 13 -2.56 -14.05 11.01
C ILE A 13 -1.55 -12.96 11.37
N GLY A 14 -0.90 -13.09 12.54
CA GLY A 14 0.14 -12.14 12.96
C GLY A 14 1.33 -12.07 12.00
N LYS A 15 1.71 -13.19 11.38
CA LYS A 15 2.76 -13.22 10.34
C LYS A 15 2.32 -12.50 9.06
N GLN A 16 1.09 -12.74 8.60
CA GLN A 16 0.55 -12.07 7.40
C GLN A 16 0.43 -10.56 7.60
N GLN A 17 -0.06 -10.11 8.76
CA GLN A 17 -0.13 -8.69 9.10
C GLN A 17 1.26 -8.04 9.11
N LYS A 18 2.27 -8.69 9.72
CA LYS A 18 3.66 -8.21 9.71
C LYS A 18 4.22 -8.10 8.29
N ASN A 19 3.94 -9.07 7.42
CA ASN A 19 4.36 -9.01 6.03
C ASN A 19 3.75 -7.80 5.31
N VAL A 20 2.43 -7.59 5.46
CA VAL A 20 1.73 -6.47 4.85
C VAL A 20 2.24 -5.13 5.37
N ILE A 21 2.53 -5.02 6.68
CA ILE A 21 3.17 -3.82 7.26
C ILE A 21 4.52 -3.55 6.59
N GLY A 22 5.37 -4.57 6.45
CA GLY A 22 6.69 -4.40 5.82
C GLY A 22 6.60 -3.95 4.36
N LEU A 23 5.62 -4.48 3.61
CA LEU A 23 5.36 -4.04 2.24
C LEU A 23 4.88 -2.59 2.19
N ILE A 24 3.96 -2.20 3.08
CA ILE A 24 3.48 -0.82 3.18
C ILE A 24 4.65 0.13 3.51
N ASP A 25 5.51 -0.23 4.46
CA ASP A 25 6.65 0.63 4.85
C ASP A 25 7.65 0.82 3.70
N THR A 26 7.92 -0.25 2.96
CA THR A 26 8.78 -0.19 1.77
C THR A 26 8.19 0.75 0.72
N VAL A 27 6.91 0.59 0.41
CA VAL A 27 6.26 1.40 -0.63
C VAL A 27 6.02 2.84 -0.18
N LEU A 28 5.80 3.09 1.11
CA LEU A 28 5.74 4.45 1.66
C LEU A 28 7.06 5.19 1.46
N ALA A 29 8.21 4.52 1.64
CA ALA A 29 9.50 5.12 1.36
C ALA A 29 9.65 5.46 -0.13
N ASP A 30 9.25 4.56 -1.03
CA ASP A 30 9.27 4.80 -2.47
C ASP A 30 8.36 5.98 -2.88
N VAL A 31 7.15 6.07 -2.34
CA VAL A 31 6.21 7.19 -2.60
C VAL A 31 6.78 8.51 -2.08
N THR A 32 7.39 8.50 -0.89
CA THR A 32 8.02 9.69 -0.31
C THR A 32 9.16 10.19 -1.19
N GLN A 33 10.02 9.29 -1.66
CA GLN A 33 11.11 9.63 -2.57
C GLN A 33 10.61 10.20 -3.90
N GLU A 34 9.53 9.66 -4.46
CA GLU A 34 8.91 10.17 -5.70
C GLU A 34 8.35 11.59 -5.50
N ILE A 35 7.67 11.85 -4.37
CA ILE A 35 7.18 13.18 -4.00
C ILE A 35 8.33 14.19 -3.91
N GLU A 36 9.42 13.83 -3.24
CA GLU A 36 10.61 14.68 -3.11
C GLU A 36 11.25 14.97 -4.49
N THR A 37 11.33 13.95 -5.35
CA THR A 37 11.89 14.07 -6.70
C THR A 37 11.07 15.00 -7.59
N ARG A 38 9.74 14.98 -7.48
CA ARG A 38 8.84 15.90 -8.20
C ARG A 38 8.90 17.31 -7.63
N ASN A 39 8.99 17.44 -6.31
CA ASN A 39 9.11 18.73 -5.65
C ASN A 39 10.45 19.43 -5.93
N SER A 40 11.52 18.68 -6.21
CA SER A 40 12.81 19.23 -6.64
C SER A 40 12.84 19.66 -8.11
N GLY A 41 11.77 19.38 -8.88
CA GLY A 41 11.64 19.77 -10.28
C GLY A 41 12.29 18.82 -11.28
N THR A 42 12.72 17.62 -10.84
CA THR A 42 13.30 16.60 -11.73
C THR A 42 12.26 15.94 -12.63
N ILE A 43 11.01 15.88 -12.15
CA ILE A 43 9.82 15.37 -12.84
C ILE A 43 8.72 16.42 -12.68
N GLY A 44 7.89 16.63 -13.70
CA GLY A 44 6.80 17.60 -13.63
C GLY A 44 5.84 17.32 -12.46
N ARG A 45 5.49 18.34 -11.67
CA ARG A 45 4.55 18.23 -10.53
C ARG A 45 3.16 17.73 -10.93
N ASP A 46 2.75 18.06 -12.15
CA ASP A 46 1.44 17.74 -12.73
C ASP A 46 1.46 16.49 -13.63
N GLU A 47 2.63 15.87 -13.83
CA GLU A 47 2.70 14.58 -14.54
C GLU A 47 2.01 13.49 -13.70
N ILE A 48 1.44 12.49 -14.36
CA ILE A 48 0.73 11.41 -13.65
C ILE A 48 1.75 10.41 -13.08
N PRO A 49 1.61 9.98 -11.81
CA PRO A 49 0.74 10.56 -10.77
C PRO A 49 1.21 11.93 -10.29
N SER A 50 0.28 12.87 -10.11
CA SER A 50 0.64 14.18 -9.54
C SER A 50 1.09 14.04 -8.08
N VAL A 51 1.80 15.05 -7.55
CA VAL A 51 2.20 15.06 -6.13
C VAL A 51 0.99 14.90 -5.20
N LEU A 52 -0.15 15.52 -5.52
CA LEU A 52 -1.38 15.39 -4.73
C LEU A 52 -1.92 13.95 -4.73
N GLN A 53 -1.84 13.25 -5.87
CA GLN A 53 -2.22 11.84 -5.93
C GLN A 53 -1.30 10.98 -5.07
N LEU A 54 0.01 11.23 -5.14
CA LEU A 54 1.00 10.53 -4.31
C LEU A 54 0.80 10.77 -2.81
N GLU A 55 0.51 12.01 -2.41
CA GLU A 55 0.19 12.35 -1.01
C GLU A 55 -1.10 11.67 -0.53
N SER A 56 -2.14 11.63 -1.37
CA SER A 56 -3.37 10.89 -1.08
C SER A 56 -3.06 9.39 -0.88
N ILE A 57 -2.25 8.80 -1.74
CA ILE A 57 -1.84 7.39 -1.65
C ILE A 57 -1.09 7.13 -0.35
N SER A 58 -0.14 7.99 0.04
CA SER A 58 0.56 7.89 1.33
C SER A 58 -0.39 7.86 2.52
N ASN A 59 -1.40 8.75 2.52
CA ASN A 59 -2.40 8.78 3.59
C ASN A 59 -3.25 7.49 3.62
N GLU A 60 -3.63 6.96 2.46
CA GLU A 60 -4.32 5.68 2.38
C GLU A 60 -3.46 4.52 2.89
N LEU A 61 -2.17 4.46 2.54
CA LEU A 61 -1.22 3.46 3.03
C LEU A 61 -1.06 3.50 4.55
N ILE A 62 -0.94 4.70 5.14
CA ILE A 62 -0.90 4.87 6.60
C ILE A 62 -2.19 4.34 7.24
N LYS A 63 -3.35 4.59 6.63
CA LYS A 63 -4.63 4.08 7.12
C LYS A 63 -4.77 2.56 6.95
N MET A 64 -4.26 1.98 5.86
CA MET A 64 -4.17 0.53 5.70
C MET A 64 -3.36 -0.08 6.85
N LYS A 65 -2.19 0.51 7.16
CA LYS A 65 -1.31 0.06 8.22
C LYS A 65 -1.91 0.18 9.62
N SER A 66 -2.76 1.17 9.88
CA SER A 66 -3.42 1.32 11.19
C SER A 66 -4.63 0.38 11.35
N VAL A 67 -5.36 0.09 10.28
CA VAL A 67 -6.58 -0.73 10.33
C VAL A 67 -6.28 -2.23 10.19
N LEU A 68 -5.34 -2.61 9.33
CA LEU A 68 -4.95 -4.01 9.04
C LEU A 68 -6.11 -4.98 8.81
N SER A 69 -7.23 -4.48 8.30
CA SER A 69 -8.44 -5.25 8.05
C SER A 69 -9.13 -4.74 6.79
N PRO A 70 -9.10 -5.51 5.68
CA PRO A 70 -9.77 -5.16 4.43
C PRO A 70 -11.30 -5.14 4.52
N ASN A 71 -11.88 -5.67 5.60
CA ASN A 71 -13.32 -5.55 5.86
C ASN A 71 -13.69 -4.17 6.45
N ASN A 72 -12.73 -3.52 7.13
CA ASN A 72 -12.94 -2.22 7.78
C ASN A 72 -12.44 -1.05 6.93
N TYR A 73 -11.48 -1.29 6.03
CA TYR A 73 -10.96 -0.26 5.14
C TYR A 73 -10.47 -0.88 3.83
N LEU A 74 -10.85 -0.30 2.70
CA LEU A 74 -10.37 -0.70 1.37
C LEU A 74 -9.80 0.54 0.68
N PRO A 75 -8.54 0.50 0.21
CA PRO A 75 -7.96 1.65 -0.47
C PRO A 75 -8.62 1.89 -1.83
N THR A 76 -8.77 3.17 -2.16
CA THR A 76 -9.33 3.64 -3.44
C THR A 76 -8.25 3.91 -4.49
N TYR A 77 -7.00 4.09 -4.08
CA TYR A 77 -5.89 4.34 -5.01
C TYR A 77 -5.73 3.27 -6.09
N THR A 78 -6.12 2.03 -5.80
CA THR A 78 -5.98 0.91 -6.75
C THR A 78 -6.64 1.18 -8.08
N ARG A 79 -7.82 1.82 -8.06
CA ARG A 79 -8.53 2.23 -9.27
C ARG A 79 -7.80 3.36 -9.99
N GLN A 80 -7.29 4.35 -9.26
CA GLN A 80 -6.57 5.49 -9.83
C GLN A 80 -5.35 5.02 -10.62
N ILE A 81 -4.60 4.05 -10.09
CA ILE A 81 -3.42 3.47 -10.75
C ILE A 81 -3.84 2.79 -12.05
N VAL A 82 -4.83 1.87 -11.99
CA VAL A 82 -5.28 1.12 -13.17
C VAL A 82 -5.86 2.04 -14.27
N ASP A 83 -6.58 3.08 -13.88
CA ASP A 83 -7.28 3.96 -14.82
C ASP A 83 -6.35 5.00 -15.46
N SER A 84 -5.26 5.40 -14.78
CA SER A 84 -4.50 6.61 -15.19
C SER A 84 -2.98 6.47 -15.24
N TRP A 85 -2.37 5.46 -14.61
CA TRP A 85 -0.91 5.35 -14.60
C TRP A 85 -0.40 4.59 -15.83
N ASP A 86 0.85 4.84 -16.20
CA ASP A 86 1.54 4.00 -17.20
C ASP A 86 1.59 2.55 -16.69
N ILE A 87 1.22 1.61 -17.57
CA ILE A 87 1.28 0.16 -17.34
C ILE A 87 2.70 -0.33 -17.00
N ARG A 88 3.73 0.48 -17.25
CA ARG A 88 5.14 0.19 -16.90
C ARG A 88 5.59 0.87 -15.60
N SER A 89 4.69 1.48 -14.85
CA SER A 89 5.04 2.14 -13.59
C SER A 89 5.42 1.13 -12.52
N VAL A 90 6.72 1.02 -12.22
CA VAL A 90 7.25 0.17 -11.15
C VAL A 90 6.62 0.50 -9.80
N LEU A 91 6.42 1.79 -9.51
CA LEU A 91 5.73 2.23 -8.29
C LEU A 91 4.26 1.80 -8.29
N GLY A 92 3.58 1.90 -9.45
CA GLY A 92 2.21 1.45 -9.62
C GLY A 92 2.06 -0.05 -9.33
N ASP A 93 2.95 -0.87 -9.89
CA ASP A 93 2.96 -2.31 -9.66
C ASP A 93 3.16 -2.67 -8.19
N LYS A 94 4.10 -1.99 -7.51
CA LYS A 94 4.34 -2.17 -6.07
C LYS A 94 3.09 -1.83 -5.25
N LEU A 95 2.44 -0.70 -5.53
CA LEU A 95 1.21 -0.27 -4.86
C LEU A 95 0.06 -1.26 -5.07
N LEU A 96 -0.12 -1.75 -6.29
CA LEU A 96 -1.12 -2.78 -6.58
C LEU A 96 -0.81 -4.10 -5.85
N GLY A 97 0.47 -4.49 -5.76
CA GLY A 97 0.93 -5.62 -4.97
C GLY A 97 0.58 -5.49 -3.48
N VAL A 98 0.81 -4.32 -2.88
CA VAL A 98 0.42 -4.03 -1.49
C VAL A 98 -1.09 -4.23 -1.31
N ALA A 99 -1.91 -3.68 -2.21
CA ALA A 99 -3.36 -3.81 -2.12
C ALA A 99 -3.82 -5.28 -2.26
N GLN A 100 -3.16 -6.07 -3.09
CA GLN A 100 -3.44 -7.50 -3.24
C GLN A 100 -3.12 -8.28 -1.96
N GLU A 101 -1.95 -8.07 -1.36
CA GLU A 101 -1.60 -8.73 -0.09
C GLU A 101 -2.50 -8.28 1.06
N TYR A 102 -2.84 -7.00 1.11
CA TYR A 102 -3.76 -6.46 2.12
C TYR A 102 -5.16 -7.10 2.03
N LYS A 103 -5.67 -7.33 0.81
CA LYS A 103 -6.97 -8.01 0.60
C LYS A 103 -6.98 -9.45 1.11
N LYS A 104 -5.81 -10.11 1.24
CA LYS A 104 -5.69 -11.48 1.75
C LYS A 104 -5.76 -11.58 3.27
N LEU A 105 -5.79 -10.45 3.99
CA LEU A 105 -5.98 -10.41 5.44
C LEU A 105 -7.46 -10.67 5.87
N LYS A 106 -8.32 -11.10 4.95
CA LYS A 106 -9.72 -11.46 5.21
C LYS A 106 -9.86 -12.81 5.90
#